data_AF-A0AAV4JNQ1-F1
#
_entry.id   AF-A0AAV4JNQ1-F1
#
_cell.length_a   1.000
_cell.length_b   1.000
_cell.length_c   1.000
_cell.angle_alpha   90.00
_cell.angle_beta   90.00
_cell.angle_gamma   90.00
#
_symmetry.space_group_name_H-M   'P 1'
#
loop_
_entity.id
_entity.type
_entity.pdbx_description
1 polymer ?
#
loop_
_entity_poly.entity_id
_entity_poly.type
_entity_poly.pdbx_seq_one_letter_code
_entity_poly.pdbx_strand_id
1 'polypeptide(L)'
;MNLILLNEAEDPPSYYFRSWMSTSTPDLAFASEDIALKASKEVDSQLGGSDHRLFILSVDNVGSKEPTPTFTKWNYKRSQLECVHLTHKRIVLENQCLQY
;
A
#
# COMPACT_ATOMS: atom_id res chain seq x y z
N MET A 1 12.16 -18.46 -13.26
CA MET A 1 11.88 -17.23 -12.49
C MET A 1 10.50 -17.44 -11.88
N ASN A 2 10.43 -17.58 -10.56
CA ASN A 2 9.19 -17.84 -9.84
C ASN A 2 8.69 -16.53 -9.24
N LEU A 3 7.42 -16.21 -9.44
CA LEU A 3 6.73 -15.10 -8.80
C LEU A 3 5.93 -15.65 -7.64
N ILE A 4 6.17 -15.13 -6.45
CA ILE A 4 5.46 -15.47 -5.22
C ILE A 4 4.35 -14.44 -5.03
N LEU A 5 3.13 -14.91 -4.82
CA LEU A 5 1.99 -14.08 -4.47
C LEU A 5 2.13 -13.64 -3.01
N LEU A 6 2.01 -12.33 -2.76
CA LEU A 6 2.09 -11.73 -1.43
C LEU A 6 0.70 -11.42 -0.84
N ASN A 7 -0.37 -11.78 -1.55
CA ASN A 7 -1.72 -11.68 -1.02
C ASN A 7 -2.01 -12.88 -0.11
N GLU A 8 -2.54 -12.58 1.06
CA GLU A 8 -3.04 -13.55 2.03
C GLU A 8 -4.56 -13.74 1.84
N ALA A 9 -5.06 -14.91 2.22
CA ALA A 9 -6.49 -15.22 2.08
C ALA A 9 -7.35 -14.38 3.05
N GLU A 10 -6.76 -13.94 4.15
CA GLU A 10 -7.39 -13.18 5.23
C GLU A 10 -7.45 -11.68 4.94
N ASP A 11 -6.81 -11.21 3.87
CA ASP A 11 -6.84 -9.81 3.49
C ASP A 11 -8.26 -9.32 3.20
N PRO A 12 -8.60 -8.08 3.59
CA PRO A 12 -9.86 -7.49 3.18
C PRO A 12 -9.90 -7.30 1.65
N PRO A 13 -11.08 -7.37 1.02
CA PRO A 13 -11.20 -7.20 -0.43
C PRO A 13 -10.65 -5.86 -0.88
N SER A 14 -9.81 -5.88 -1.92
CA SER A 14 -9.10 -4.68 -2.40
C SER A 14 -10.00 -3.71 -3.17
N TYR A 15 -11.17 -4.17 -3.63
CA TYR A 15 -12.09 -3.38 -4.44
C TYR A 15 -13.52 -3.41 -3.89
N TYR A 16 -14.17 -2.26 -3.90
CA TYR A 16 -15.58 -2.10 -3.54
C TYR A 16 -16.39 -1.48 -4.68
N PHE A 17 -17.22 -2.31 -5.31
CA PHE A 17 -18.13 -1.85 -6.35
C PHE A 17 -19.40 -1.24 -5.75
N ARG A 18 -19.45 0.10 -5.72
CA ARG A 18 -20.52 0.87 -5.05
C ARG A 18 -21.92 0.61 -5.63
N SER A 19 -22.04 0.47 -6.96
CA SER A 19 -23.37 0.34 -7.60
C SER A 19 -24.06 -0.99 -7.30
N TRP A 20 -23.32 -2.05 -6.95
CA TRP A 20 -23.88 -3.34 -6.53
C TRP A 20 -23.54 -3.72 -5.09
N MET A 21 -22.97 -2.79 -4.31
CA MET A 21 -22.55 -3.01 -2.92
C MET A 21 -21.77 -4.31 -2.73
N SER A 22 -20.88 -4.62 -3.68
CA SER A 22 -20.14 -5.89 -3.72
C SER A 22 -18.64 -5.66 -3.64
N THR A 23 -17.91 -6.66 -3.17
CA THR A 23 -16.46 -6.61 -3.01
C THR A 23 -15.77 -7.66 -3.87
N SER A 24 -14.55 -7.36 -4.30
CA SER A 24 -13.66 -8.31 -4.97
C SER A 24 -12.20 -7.97 -4.66
N THR A 25 -11.27 -8.85 -5.04
CA THR A 25 -9.83 -8.69 -4.77
C THR A 25 -9.01 -8.78 -6.06
N PRO A 26 -9.22 -7.85 -7.04
CA PRO A 26 -8.48 -7.87 -8.29
C PRO A 26 -7.02 -7.45 -8.16
N ASP A 27 -6.67 -6.75 -7.07
CA ASP A 27 -5.33 -6.20 -6.87
C ASP A 27 -4.41 -7.25 -6.24
N LEU A 28 -3.39 -7.67 -6.99
CA LEU A 28 -2.44 -8.70 -6.60
C LEU A 28 -1.01 -8.16 -6.56
N ALA A 29 -0.29 -8.48 -5.49
CA ALA A 29 1.12 -8.16 -5.33
C ALA A 29 1.95 -9.44 -5.53
N PHE A 30 2.96 -9.35 -6.38
CA PHE A 30 3.91 -10.43 -6.63
C PHE A 30 5.33 -9.96 -6.36
N ALA A 31 6.18 -10.87 -5.88
CA ALA A 31 7.60 -10.63 -5.71
C ALA A 31 8.42 -11.82 -6.20
N SER A 32 9.69 -11.57 -6.52
CA SER A 32 10.67 -12.65 -6.62
C SER A 32 10.91 -13.26 -5.24
N GLU A 33 11.36 -14.52 -5.21
CA GLU A 33 11.54 -15.29 -3.98
C GLU A 33 12.42 -14.59 -2.93
N ASP A 34 13.49 -13.91 -3.36
CA ASP A 34 14.42 -13.18 -2.49
C ASP A 34 13.81 -11.93 -1.84
N ILE A 35 12.84 -11.31 -2.51
CA ILE A 35 12.10 -10.15 -2.00
C ILE A 35 10.90 -10.59 -1.17
N ALA A 36 10.21 -11.65 -1.56
CA ALA A 36 9.05 -12.17 -0.84
C ALA A 36 9.37 -12.50 0.62
N LEU A 37 10.56 -13.03 0.90
CA LEU A 37 11.02 -13.34 2.26
C LEU A 37 11.29 -12.10 3.14
N LYS A 38 11.39 -10.91 2.53
CA LYS A 38 11.72 -9.64 3.19
C LYS A 38 10.61 -8.60 3.05
N ALA A 39 9.54 -8.95 2.37
CA ALA A 39 8.43 -8.07 2.11
C ALA A 39 7.29 -8.41 3.08
N SER A 40 6.71 -7.40 3.68
CA SER A 40 5.39 -7.49 4.32
C SER A 40 4.38 -6.70 3.50
N LYS A 41 3.13 -7.15 3.56
CA LYS A 41 2.02 -6.52 2.87
C LYS A 41 0.90 -6.26 3.86
N GLU A 42 0.30 -5.08 3.75
CA GLU A 42 -0.91 -4.71 4.47
C GLU A 42 -1.91 -4.11 3.48
N VAL A 43 -3.21 -4.34 3.72
CA VAL A 43 -4.29 -3.68 2.99
C VAL A 43 -4.96 -2.70 3.91
N ASP A 44 -5.01 -1.44 3.50
CA ASP A 44 -5.62 -0.39 4.33
C ASP A 44 -7.14 -0.60 4.47
N SER A 45 -7.63 -0.37 5.67
CA SER A 45 -9.04 -0.46 6.03
C SER A 45 -9.87 0.72 5.49
N GLN A 46 -9.24 1.83 5.13
CA GLN A 46 -9.92 3.03 4.65
C GLN A 46 -9.98 3.08 3.12
N LEU A 47 -11.17 3.38 2.58
CA LEU A 47 -11.38 3.52 1.13
C LEU A 47 -10.94 4.88 0.56
N GLY A 48 -10.43 5.82 1.38
CA GLY A 48 -9.72 7.03 0.92
C GLY A 48 -10.37 7.85 -0.20
N GLY A 49 -11.70 7.81 -0.37
CA GLY A 49 -12.42 8.39 -1.51
C GLY A 49 -12.38 7.59 -2.83
N SER A 50 -11.53 6.56 -2.92
CA SER A 50 -11.50 5.59 -4.01
C SER A 50 -12.48 4.44 -3.76
N ASP A 51 -12.72 3.63 -4.78
CA ASP A 51 -13.32 2.31 -4.71
C ASP A 51 -12.29 1.19 -4.50
N HIS A 52 -10.99 1.49 -4.66
CA HIS A 52 -9.89 0.59 -4.30
C HIS A 52 -9.32 0.90 -2.91
N ARG A 53 -8.91 -0.16 -2.19
CA ARG A 53 -8.11 -0.09 -0.95
C ARG A 53 -6.64 0.00 -1.31
N LEU A 54 -5.89 0.73 -0.50
CA LEU A 54 -4.45 0.86 -0.67
C LEU A 54 -3.74 -0.42 -0.24
N PHE A 55 -2.78 -0.87 -1.05
CA PHE A 55 -1.82 -1.91 -0.68
C PHE A 55 -0.52 -1.26 -0.23
N ILE A 56 -0.14 -1.53 1.01
CA ILE A 56 1.09 -1.03 1.60
C ILE A 56 2.09 -2.18 1.60
N LEU A 57 3.14 -2.04 0.81
CA LEU A 57 4.24 -2.99 0.75
C LEU A 57 5.45 -2.39 1.49
N SER A 58 5.95 -3.10 2.50
CA SER A 58 7.19 -2.74 3.18
C SER A 58 8.24 -3.80 2.86
N VAL A 59 9.43 -3.36 2.45
CA VAL A 59 10.54 -4.28 2.14
C VAL A 59 11.70 -3.96 3.07
N ASP A 60 12.07 -4.91 3.91
CA ASP A 60 13.16 -4.76 4.86
C ASP A 60 14.50 -4.87 4.14
N ASN A 61 15.19 -3.72 4.02
CA ASN A 61 16.46 -3.64 3.31
C ASN A 61 17.63 -3.88 4.28
N VAL A 62 17.93 -5.15 4.55
CA VAL A 62 19.08 -5.58 5.37
C VAL A 62 20.30 -5.80 4.45
N GLY A 63 20.88 -4.73 3.90
CA GLY A 63 22.11 -4.84 3.10
C GLY A 63 22.55 -3.56 2.38
N SER A 64 23.66 -2.98 2.86
CA SER A 64 24.50 -1.91 2.27
C SER A 64 23.85 -0.77 1.49
N LYS A 65 23.94 0.44 2.06
CA LYS A 65 23.74 1.73 1.37
C LYS A 65 24.81 1.93 0.29
N GLU A 66 24.67 1.30 -0.86
CA GLU A 66 25.33 1.81 -2.07
C GLU A 66 24.67 3.17 -2.43
N PRO A 67 25.44 4.20 -2.82
CA PRO A 67 24.88 5.49 -3.20
C PRO A 67 23.92 5.29 -4.39
N THR A 68 22.62 5.50 -4.13
CA THR A 68 21.56 5.27 -5.10
C THR A 68 21.75 6.17 -6.32
N PRO A 69 21.86 5.63 -7.55
CA PRO A 69 21.70 6.45 -8.74
C PRO A 69 20.29 7.05 -8.71
N THR A 70 20.19 8.35 -9.03
CA THR A 70 18.94 9.09 -9.12
C THR A 70 17.94 8.32 -9.98
N PHE A 71 16.94 7.70 -9.33
CA PHE A 71 15.83 7.08 -10.02
C PHE A 71 15.11 8.14 -10.87
N THR A 72 14.79 7.78 -12.11
CA THR A 72 13.75 8.45 -12.88
C THR A 72 12.45 8.33 -12.11
N LYS A 73 12.10 9.39 -11.38
CA LYS A 73 10.81 9.48 -10.70
C LYS A 73 9.73 9.44 -11.77
N TRP A 74 8.84 8.46 -11.68
CA TRP A 74 7.59 8.49 -12.42
C TRP A 74 6.88 9.81 -12.07
N ASN A 75 6.49 10.59 -13.08
CA ASN A 75 5.75 11.84 -12.89
C ASN A 75 4.34 11.52 -12.36
N TYR A 76 4.24 11.20 -11.07
CA TYR A 76 2.97 11.10 -10.38
C TYR A 76 2.46 12.53 -10.17
N LYS A 77 1.46 12.95 -10.95
CA LYS A 77 0.65 14.12 -10.59
C LYS A 77 -0.01 13.80 -9.25
N ARG A 78 0.52 14.39 -8.19
CA ARG A 78 -0.01 14.32 -6.82
C ARG A 78 -1.46 14.78 -6.87
N SER A 79 -2.42 13.87 -6.76
CA SER A 79 -3.76 14.20 -6.29
C SER A 79 -3.58 14.79 -4.89
N GLN A 80 -4.03 16.03 -4.68
CA GLN A 80 -4.02 16.68 -3.37
C GLN A 80 -5.03 15.95 -2.46
N LEU A 81 -4.61 14.83 -1.91
CA LEU A 81 -5.23 14.22 -0.74
C LEU A 81 -4.44 14.77 0.45
N GLU A 82 -5.04 15.74 1.14
CA GLU A 82 -4.46 16.30 2.36
C GLU A 82 -4.36 15.22 3.44
N CYS A 83 -3.21 15.25 4.13
CA CYS A 83 -2.87 14.52 5.35
C CYS A 83 -2.75 12.98 5.30
N VAL A 84 -1.60 12.49 4.83
CA VAL A 84 -0.87 11.45 5.56
C VAL A 84 0.60 11.88 5.64
N HIS A 85 1.04 12.34 6.81
CA HIS A 85 2.45 12.65 7.07
C HIS A 85 3.14 11.36 7.52
N LEU A 86 3.87 10.73 6.60
CA LEU A 86 4.64 9.53 6.89
C LEU A 86 5.90 9.91 7.68
N THR A 87 5.89 9.66 8.98
CA THR A 87 7.12 9.68 9.78
C THR A 87 7.32 8.30 10.39
N HIS A 88 8.56 7.79 10.26
CA HIS A 88 8.95 6.50 10.80
C HIS A 88 8.59 6.41 12.30
N LYS A 89 7.91 5.30 12.64
CA LYS A 89 7.51 4.82 13.97
C LYS A 89 6.13 5.32 14.45
N ARG A 90 5.17 4.41 14.33
CA ARG A 90 3.90 4.31 15.08
C ARG A 90 2.82 5.33 14.69
N ILE A 91 1.70 4.82 14.17
CA ILE A 91 0.49 5.58 13.91
C ILE A 91 -0.16 5.91 15.25
N VAL A 92 -0.14 7.19 15.63
CA VAL A 92 -1.04 7.75 16.63
C VAL A 92 -2.00 8.65 15.85
N LEU A 93 -3.28 8.24 15.79
CA LEU A 93 -4.34 9.06 15.23
C LEU A 93 -4.73 10.11 16.28
N GLU A 94 -4.27 11.34 16.12
CA GLU A 94 -4.92 12.48 16.79
C GLU A 94 -6.13 12.91 15.94
N ASN A 95 -7.31 12.71 16.52
CA ASN A 95 -8.60 13.10 15.96
C ASN A 95 -8.74 14.62 15.91
N GLN A 96 -8.48 15.23 14.76
CA GLN A 96 -9.10 16.51 14.40
C GLN A 96 -9.34 16.60 12.90
N CYS A 97 -10.57 16.33 12.45
CA CYS A 97 -11.12 17.03 11.30
C CYS A 97 -12.64 17.17 11.45
N LEU A 98 -12.98 18.35 11.96
CA LEU A 98 -14.13 19.23 11.72
C LEU A 98 -15.45 18.64 11.21
N GLN A 99 -16.50 19.04 11.94
CA GLN A 99 -17.91 18.78 11.70
C GLN A 99 -18.42 19.41 10.40
N TYR A 100 -19.37 18.72 9.77
CA TYR A 100 -20.35 19.30 8.85
C TYR A 100 -21.63 19.65 9.61
#